data_AF-A0A653IZ87-F1
#
_entry.id   AF-A0A653IZ87-F1
#
_cell.length_a   1.000
_cell.length_b   1.000
_cell.length_c   1.000
_cell.angle_alpha   90.00
_cell.angle_beta   90.00
_cell.angle_gamma   90.00
#
_symmetry.space_group_name_H-M   'P 1'
#
loop_
_entity.id
_entity.type
_entity.pdbx_description
1 polymer ?
#
loop_
_entity_poly.entity_id
_entity_poly.type
_entity_poly.pdbx_seq_one_letter_code
_entity_poly.pdbx_strand_id
1 'polypeptide(L)'
;MSEQIDAQVLIATVVRWLREEAVEALSGAARFDARVAANALEIAAREFALGPAAADRESERLAALLGDEKDLEAMRAELCQRLSSGAIDASDPALLRHLRESVLDQVEIDQPRYSAYRRARGEA
;
A
#
# COMPACT_ATOMS: atom_id res chain seq x y z
N MET A 1 -31.53 -7.84 5.98
CA MET A 1 -30.31 -7.06 6.27
C MET A 1 -29.42 -7.97 7.11
N SER A 2 -28.37 -8.54 6.52
CA SER A 2 -27.42 -9.32 7.33
C SER A 2 -26.62 -8.32 8.16
N GLU A 3 -26.66 -8.44 9.48
CA GLU A 3 -25.75 -7.74 10.39
C GLU A 3 -24.34 -8.28 10.15
N GLN A 4 -23.69 -7.77 9.12
CA GLN A 4 -22.32 -8.15 8.81
C GLN A 4 -21.41 -7.22 9.60
N ILE A 5 -20.68 -7.77 10.56
CA ILE A 5 -19.70 -7.00 11.31
C ILE A 5 -18.60 -6.57 10.34
N ASP A 6 -18.30 -5.27 10.34
CA ASP A 6 -17.25 -4.70 9.50
C ASP A 6 -15.88 -5.29 9.87
N ALA A 7 -15.18 -5.84 8.88
CA ALA A 7 -13.84 -6.39 9.04
C ALA A 7 -12.87 -5.36 9.64
N GLN A 8 -13.03 -4.08 9.31
CA GLN A 8 -12.23 -2.99 9.88
C GLN A 8 -12.43 -2.87 11.39
N VAL A 9 -13.67 -3.00 11.87
CA VAL A 9 -14.00 -2.96 13.29
C VAL A 9 -13.41 -4.17 14.03
N LEU A 10 -13.49 -5.36 13.42
CA LEU A 10 -12.88 -6.56 13.99
C LEU A 10 -11.36 -6.42 14.11
N ILE A 11 -10.69 -5.97 13.04
CA ILE A 11 -9.24 -5.77 13.05
C ILE A 11 -8.85 -4.72 14.10
N ALA A 12 -9.54 -3.57 14.13
CA ALA A 12 -9.25 -2.51 15.10
C ALA A 12 -9.42 -2.99 16.55
N THR A 13 -10.42 -3.83 16.81
CA THR A 13 -10.66 -4.41 18.14
C THR A 13 -9.50 -5.32 18.57
N VAL A 14 -9.03 -6.19 17.66
CA VAL A 14 -7.89 -7.09 17.95
C VAL A 14 -6.59 -6.30 18.12
N VAL A 15 -6.35 -5.31 17.27
CA VAL A 15 -5.17 -4.43 17.38
C VAL A 15 -5.15 -3.71 18.72
N ARG A 16 -6.29 -3.19 19.18
CA ARG A 16 -6.40 -2.53 20.48
C ARG A 16 -6.04 -3.50 21.62
N TRP A 17 -6.64 -4.68 21.63
CA TRP A 17 -6.34 -5.72 22.63
C TRP A 17 -4.85 -6.12 22.63
N LEU A 18 -4.25 -6.30 21.45
CA LEU A 18 -2.83 -6.64 21.33
C LEU A 18 -1.95 -5.56 21.97
N ARG A 19 -2.26 -4.28 21.70
CA ARG A 19 -1.44 -3.14 22.16
C ARG A 19 -1.63 -2.80 23.64
N GLU A 20 -2.85 -2.90 24.15
CA GLU A 20 -3.21 -2.44 25.50
C GLU A 20 -3.14 -3.55 26.55
N GLU A 21 -3.46 -4.79 26.17
CA GLU A 21 -3.61 -5.89 27.13
C GLU A 21 -2.55 -6.97 26.90
N ALA A 22 -2.42 -7.48 25.68
CA ALA A 22 -1.52 -8.61 25.41
C ALA A 22 -0.04 -8.25 25.59
N VAL A 23 0.40 -7.08 25.12
CA VAL A 23 1.80 -6.63 25.26
C VAL A 23 2.23 -6.49 26.72
N GLU A 24 1.32 -6.05 27.61
CA GLU A 24 1.60 -5.91 29.03
C GLU A 24 1.64 -7.27 29.74
N ALA A 25 0.80 -8.22 29.33
CA ALA A 25 0.75 -9.56 29.90
C ALA A 25 1.88 -10.50 29.42
N LEU A 26 2.44 -10.26 28.23
CA LEU A 26 3.49 -11.09 27.62
C LEU A 26 4.89 -10.60 27.96
N SER A 27 5.92 -11.44 27.78
CA SER A 27 7.33 -11.10 27.97
C SER A 27 8.24 -11.71 26.90
N GLY A 28 9.49 -11.26 26.84
CA GLY A 28 10.49 -11.77 25.89
C GLY A 28 10.05 -11.64 24.42
N ALA A 29 10.30 -12.69 23.64
CA ALA A 29 9.94 -12.76 22.22
C ALA A 29 8.42 -12.58 21.99
N ALA A 30 7.57 -13.19 22.83
CA ALA A 30 6.12 -13.13 22.65
C ALA A 30 5.57 -11.70 22.73
N ARG A 31 6.17 -10.84 23.57
CA ARG A 31 5.81 -9.41 23.63
C ARG A 31 6.17 -8.68 22.33
N PHE A 32 7.33 -8.99 21.76
CA PHE A 32 7.75 -8.42 20.49
C PHE A 32 6.82 -8.88 19.36
N ASP A 33 6.52 -10.17 19.29
CA ASP A 33 5.63 -10.74 18.28
C ASP A 33 4.22 -10.13 18.35
N ALA A 34 3.69 -9.85 19.54
CA ALA A 34 2.40 -9.15 19.69
C ALA A 34 2.41 -7.74 19.08
N ARG A 35 3.54 -7.02 19.19
CA ARG A 35 3.70 -5.69 18.55
C ARG A 35 3.79 -5.81 17.03
N VAL A 36 4.48 -6.83 16.53
CA VAL A 36 4.58 -7.13 15.10
C VAL A 36 3.20 -7.50 14.53
N ALA A 37 2.46 -8.38 15.21
CA ALA A 37 1.12 -8.78 14.82
C ALA A 37 0.16 -7.58 14.75
N ALA A 38 0.18 -6.69 15.74
CA ALA A 38 -0.62 -5.47 15.73
C ALA A 38 -0.28 -4.58 14.53
N ASN A 39 1.01 -4.40 14.22
CA ASN A 39 1.43 -3.61 13.06
C ASN A 39 1.03 -4.25 11.73
N ALA A 40 1.19 -5.57 11.58
CA ALA A 40 0.80 -6.31 10.38
C ALA A 40 -0.72 -6.22 10.13
N LEU A 41 -1.53 -6.35 11.18
CA LEU A 41 -2.99 -6.18 11.10
C LEU A 41 -3.38 -4.76 10.69
N GLU A 42 -2.72 -3.75 11.23
CA GLU A 42 -2.93 -2.35 10.84
C GLU A 42 -2.56 -2.08 9.38
N ILE A 43 -1.50 -2.71 8.86
CA ILE A 43 -1.14 -2.65 7.42
C ILE A 43 -2.22 -3.31 6.59
N ALA A 44 -2.63 -4.54 6.93
CA ALA A 44 -3.68 -5.26 6.22
C ALA A 44 -5.02 -4.49 6.19
N ALA A 45 -5.38 -3.85 7.30
CA ALA A 45 -6.57 -2.99 7.38
C ALA A 45 -6.51 -1.82 6.40
N ARG A 46 -5.34 -1.16 6.29
CA ARG A 46 -5.12 -0.06 5.34
C ARG A 46 -5.09 -0.55 3.89
N GLU A 47 -4.44 -1.67 3.61
CA GLU A 47 -4.42 -2.29 2.28
C GLU A 47 -5.84 -2.57 1.80
N PHE A 48 -6.69 -3.14 2.66
CA PHE A 48 -8.08 -3.39 2.32
C PHE A 48 -8.87 -2.10 2.06
N ALA A 49 -8.60 -1.03 2.80
CA ALA A 49 -9.32 0.24 2.68
C ALA A 49 -8.84 1.13 1.52
N LEU A 50 -7.54 1.10 1.20
CA LEU A 50 -6.89 2.04 0.29
C LEU A 50 -6.40 1.38 -1.01
N GLY A 51 -6.11 0.08 -0.98
CA GLY A 51 -5.56 -0.69 -2.10
C GLY A 51 -6.39 -0.60 -3.38
N PRO A 52 -7.73 -0.74 -3.36
CA PRO A 52 -8.55 -0.60 -4.56
C PRO A 52 -8.39 0.76 -5.25
N ALA A 53 -8.47 1.85 -4.48
CA ALA A 53 -8.30 3.19 -5.02
C ALA A 53 -6.85 3.45 -5.49
N ALA A 54 -5.85 2.84 -4.86
CA ALA A 54 -4.46 2.91 -5.33
C ALA A 54 -4.27 2.18 -6.66
N ALA A 55 -4.87 0.99 -6.81
CA ALA A 55 -4.85 0.21 -8.04
C ALA A 55 -5.56 0.94 -9.20
N ASP A 56 -6.70 1.59 -8.94
CA ASP A 56 -7.40 2.41 -9.95
C ASP A 56 -6.51 3.55 -10.45
N ARG A 57 -5.87 4.30 -9.53
CA ARG A 57 -4.93 5.37 -9.90
C ARG A 57 -3.71 4.85 -10.65
N GLU A 58 -3.21 3.67 -10.31
CA GLU A 58 -2.10 3.04 -11.04
C GLU A 58 -2.51 2.67 -12.47
N SER A 59 -3.68 2.05 -12.60
CA SER A 59 -4.28 1.65 -13.88
C SER A 59 -4.43 2.86 -14.81
N GLU A 60 -4.99 3.97 -14.33
CA GLU A 60 -5.11 5.22 -15.09
C GLU A 60 -3.74 5.74 -15.58
N ARG A 61 -2.73 5.74 -14.71
CA ARG A 61 -1.38 6.20 -15.06
C ARG A 61 -0.72 5.27 -16.08
N LEU A 62 -0.90 3.96 -15.95
CA LEU A 62 -0.34 2.97 -16.88
C LEU A 62 -1.02 3.03 -18.25
N ALA A 63 -2.34 3.12 -18.29
CA ALA A 63 -3.08 3.26 -19.54
C ALA A 63 -2.64 4.53 -20.30
N ALA A 64 -2.45 5.64 -19.59
CA ALA A 64 -1.93 6.88 -20.17
C ALA A 64 -0.48 6.75 -20.68
N LEU A 65 0.39 6.02 -19.98
CA LEU A 65 1.79 5.82 -20.35
C LEU A 65 1.96 4.85 -21.52
N LEU A 66 1.17 3.77 -21.54
CA LEU A 66 1.26 2.69 -22.52
C LEU A 66 0.44 2.97 -23.79
N GLY A 67 -0.58 3.82 -23.68
CA GLY A 67 -1.51 4.17 -24.75
C GLY A 67 -2.56 3.08 -25.02
N ASP A 68 -2.73 2.14 -24.09
CA ASP A 68 -3.67 1.03 -24.20
C ASP A 68 -4.18 0.65 -22.80
N GLU A 69 -5.47 0.33 -22.70
CA GLU A 69 -6.12 -0.04 -21.44
C GLU A 69 -6.30 -1.55 -21.40
N LYS A 70 -5.69 -2.20 -20.40
CA LYS A 70 -5.76 -3.64 -20.17
C LYS A 70 -5.96 -3.92 -18.68
N ASP A 71 -5.98 -5.20 -18.34
CA ASP A 71 -5.80 -5.60 -16.95
C ASP A 71 -4.49 -5.05 -16.35
N LEU A 72 -4.52 -4.70 -15.07
CA LEU A 72 -3.39 -4.06 -14.39
C LEU A 72 -2.11 -4.90 -14.44
N GLU A 73 -2.19 -6.22 -14.26
CA GLU A 73 -1.02 -7.10 -14.33
C GLU A 73 -0.47 -7.18 -15.76
N ALA A 74 -1.34 -7.17 -16.76
CA ALA A 74 -0.92 -7.13 -18.16
C ALA A 74 -0.19 -5.82 -18.48
N MET A 75 -0.68 -4.68 -17.98
CA MET A 75 -0.03 -3.38 -18.16
C MET A 75 1.32 -3.30 -17.43
N ARG A 76 1.42 -3.83 -16.22
CA ARG A 76 2.70 -3.94 -15.48
C ARG A 76 3.72 -4.78 -16.25
N ALA A 77 3.30 -5.93 -16.77
CA ALA A 77 4.16 -6.80 -17.57
C ALA A 77 4.62 -6.11 -18.87
N GLU A 78 3.72 -5.40 -19.55
CA GLU A 78 4.04 -4.64 -20.75
C GLU A 78 5.02 -3.49 -20.46
N LEU A 79 4.84 -2.77 -19.35
CA LEU A 79 5.78 -1.73 -18.93
C LEU A 79 7.19 -2.31 -18.76
N CYS A 80 7.32 -3.44 -18.06
CA CYS A 80 8.61 -4.12 -17.91
C CYS A 80 9.23 -4.51 -19.28
N GLN A 81 8.41 -5.03 -20.20
CA GLN A 81 8.88 -5.38 -21.54
C GLN A 81 9.38 -4.14 -22.30
N ARG A 82 8.62 -3.04 -22.31
CA ARG A 82 8.99 -1.80 -23.01
C ARG A 82 10.23 -1.14 -22.40
N LEU A 83 10.42 -1.22 -21.09
CA LEU A 83 11.65 -0.77 -20.43
C LEU A 83 12.85 -1.64 -20.84
N SER A 84 12.68 -2.96 -20.83
CA SER A 84 13.76 -3.90 -21.16
C SER A 84 14.22 -3.80 -22.62
N SER A 85 13.31 -3.46 -23.54
CA SER A 85 13.62 -3.27 -24.96
C SER A 85 14.09 -1.86 -25.30
N GLY A 86 14.01 -0.92 -24.36
CA GLY A 86 14.29 0.50 -24.59
C GLY A 86 13.20 1.23 -25.39
N ALA A 87 12.03 0.62 -25.57
CA ALA A 87 10.87 1.28 -26.20
C ALA A 87 10.30 2.42 -25.34
N ILE A 88 10.51 2.36 -24.02
CA ILE A 88 10.33 3.49 -23.10
C ILE A 88 11.70 3.84 -22.53
N ASP A 89 12.07 5.10 -22.63
CA ASP A 89 13.32 5.62 -22.06
C ASP A 89 13.21 5.71 -20.53
N ALA A 90 14.25 5.28 -19.81
CA ALA A 90 14.26 5.30 -18.33
C ALA A 90 14.22 6.73 -17.75
N SER A 91 14.54 7.74 -18.55
CA SER A 91 14.44 9.17 -18.20
C SER A 91 13.11 9.80 -18.59
N ASP A 92 12.17 9.05 -19.16
CA ASP A 92 10.83 9.55 -19.50
C ASP A 92 10.16 10.16 -18.24
N PRO A 93 9.82 11.47 -18.24
CA PRO A 93 9.17 12.11 -17.12
C PRO A 93 7.82 11.47 -16.73
N ALA A 94 7.07 10.91 -17.69
CA ALA A 94 5.80 10.24 -17.42
C ALA A 94 6.02 8.91 -16.69
N LEU A 95 7.05 8.14 -17.06
CA LEU A 95 7.49 6.94 -16.34
C LEU A 95 7.90 7.28 -14.91
N LEU A 96 8.80 8.27 -14.74
CA LEU A 96 9.31 8.65 -13.42
C LEU A 96 8.18 9.10 -12.48
N ARG A 97 7.20 9.83 -13.02
CA ARG A 97 5.98 10.20 -12.28
C ARG A 97 5.17 8.97 -11.91
N HIS A 98 4.91 8.06 -12.84
CA HIS A 98 4.16 6.82 -12.56
C HIS A 98 4.81 6.01 -11.44
N LEU A 99 6.12 5.77 -11.49
CA LEU A 99 6.86 5.02 -10.48
C LEU A 99 6.81 5.72 -9.12
N ARG A 100 7.02 7.04 -9.10
CA ARG A 100 6.97 7.84 -7.88
C ARG A 100 5.60 7.77 -7.21
N GLU A 101 4.52 8.03 -7.97
CA GLU A 101 3.17 8.03 -7.40
C GLU A 101 2.76 6.64 -6.92
N SER A 102 3.13 5.57 -7.64
CA SER A 102 2.83 4.19 -7.22
C SER A 102 3.56 3.82 -5.93
N VAL A 103 4.81 4.28 -5.75
CA VAL A 103 5.53 4.11 -4.48
C VAL A 103 4.88 4.92 -3.36
N LEU A 104 4.46 6.16 -3.62
CA LEU A 104 3.78 6.98 -2.60
C LEU A 104 2.45 6.36 -2.18
N ASP A 105 1.68 5.84 -3.13
CA ASP A 105 0.42 5.11 -2.87
C ASP A 105 0.68 3.87 -1.99
N GLN A 106 1.73 3.08 -2.25
CA GLN A 106 2.07 1.93 -1.39
C GLN A 106 2.58 2.34 -0.01
N VAL A 107 3.41 3.38 0.09
CA VAL A 107 3.94 3.84 1.39
C VAL A 107 2.85 4.42 2.28
N GLU A 108 1.81 5.03 1.70
CA GLU A 108 0.61 5.45 2.42
C GLU A 108 -0.07 4.27 3.13
N ILE A 109 -0.08 3.10 2.50
CA ILE A 109 -0.63 1.87 3.06
C ILE A 109 0.31 1.27 4.10
N ASP A 110 1.59 1.07 3.77
CA ASP A 110 2.51 0.35 4.64
C ASP A 110 2.90 1.18 5.86
N GLN A 111 3.26 2.45 5.64
CA GLN A 111 3.93 3.31 6.61
C GLN A 111 3.51 4.80 6.48
N PRO A 112 2.23 5.15 6.73
CA PRO A 112 1.72 6.52 6.53
C PRO A 112 2.42 7.57 7.40
N ARG A 113 3.07 7.17 8.50
CA ARG A 113 3.82 8.07 9.39
C ARG A 113 5.29 8.25 8.99
N TYR A 114 5.75 7.57 7.93
CA TYR A 114 7.12 7.66 7.48
C TYR A 114 7.47 9.10 7.10
N SER A 115 8.59 9.61 7.61
CA SER A 115 8.90 11.04 7.50
C SER A 115 9.18 11.47 6.06
N ALA A 116 9.80 10.61 5.24
CA ALA A 116 10.05 10.94 3.84
C ALA A 116 8.76 10.94 3.01
N TYR A 117 7.80 10.05 3.31
CA TYR A 117 6.47 10.06 2.71
C TYR A 117 5.73 11.37 3.00
N ARG A 118 5.64 11.74 4.29
CA ARG A 118 4.98 13.00 4.69
C ARG A 118 5.62 14.23 4.04
N ARG A 119 6.96 14.28 3.96
CA ARG A 119 7.66 15.32 3.19
C ARG A 119 7.30 15.30 1.70
N ALA A 120 7.23 14.12 1.08
CA ALA A 120 6.91 13.99 -0.33
C ALA A 120 5.46 14.39 -0.67
N ARG A 121 4.52 14.22 0.28
CA ARG A 121 3.13 14.70 0.19
C ARG A 121 2.95 16.17 0.62
N GLY A 122 3.98 16.82 1.16
CA GLY A 122 3.91 18.22 1.61
C GLY A 122 3.30 18.43 2.99
N GLU A 123 3.27 17.38 3.82
CA GLU A 123 2.66 17.35 5.16
C GLU A 123 3.67 17.62 6.30
N ALA A 124 4.83 18.21 5.97
CA ALA A 124 5.97 18.35 6.88
C ALA A 124 6.08 19.75 7.52
#